data_AF-A0A9E4M7G1-F1
#
_entry.id   AF-A0A9E4M7G1-F1
#
_cell.length_a   1.000
_cell.length_b   1.000
_cell.length_c   1.000
_cell.angle_alpha   90.00
_cell.angle_beta   90.00
_cell.angle_gamma   90.00
#
_symmetry.space_group_name_H-M   'P 1'
#
loop_
_entity.id
_entity.type
_entity.pdbx_description
1 polymer ?
#
loop_
_entity_poly.entity_id
_entity_poly.type
_entity_poly.pdbx_seq_one_letter_code
_entity_poly.pdbx_strand_id
1 'polypeptide(L)'
;MNDELGTLTLQNRPHATRADDKCMSELVDWMAGKSDSNLPACVSPVLADFGKAWKDGMRSDEEREQLREYVPLLVGTADSANVDLTRSRMAFSWLIREYTPAWLRLSGFGEHADRLATLPDLAADENLLKTTQTINAAKDAAKDAAGNRVRAAARIAAGAPAGAAARAAAMVAARTAGGIAAWNTWVAAWFAGGISVADAGENDLGSGAAEELGQDVAGLQQSAHVLYRRMIAGRKTKTPASGEPGPPE
;
A
#
# COMPACT_ATOMS: atom_id res chain seq x y z
N MET A 1 8.04 13.95 -13.89
CA MET A 1 7.69 15.13 -13.07
C MET A 1 7.80 14.71 -11.61
N ASN A 2 8.97 14.95 -11.03
CA ASN A 2 9.25 14.82 -9.60
C ASN A 2 8.91 16.17 -8.95
N ASP A 3 7.77 16.30 -8.26
CA ASP A 3 7.60 17.40 -7.29
C ASP A 3 6.41 17.22 -6.31
N GLU A 4 6.14 16.00 -5.82
CA GLU A 4 5.18 15.77 -4.70
C GLU A 4 5.87 15.21 -3.43
N LEU A 5 7.19 15.30 -3.35
CA LEU A 5 7.95 15.00 -2.11
C LEU A 5 8.09 16.23 -1.18
N GLY A 6 7.36 17.31 -1.47
CA GLY A 6 7.31 18.53 -0.67
C GLY A 6 6.75 18.27 0.73
N THR A 7 7.64 17.93 1.66
CA THR A 7 7.44 18.02 3.12
C THR A 7 6.18 17.34 3.67
N LEU A 8 6.13 16.01 3.62
CA LEU A 8 5.35 15.24 4.59
C LEU A 8 6.04 15.35 5.95
N THR A 9 5.76 16.42 6.69
CA THR A 9 6.25 16.57 8.06
C THR A 9 5.52 15.57 8.95
N LEU A 10 6.19 14.46 9.26
CA LEU A 10 5.75 13.57 10.33
C LEU A 10 5.77 14.41 11.62
N GLN A 11 4.59 14.75 12.13
CA GLN A 11 4.50 15.56 13.34
C GLN A 11 5.26 14.86 14.46
N ASN A 12 6.36 15.49 14.89
CA ASN A 12 7.13 15.07 16.05
C ASN A 12 6.19 15.16 17.27
N ARG A 13 5.97 14.04 17.98
CA ARG A 13 5.14 14.06 19.18
C ARG A 13 5.99 14.34 20.42
N PRO A 14 5.85 15.51 21.06
CA PRO A 14 6.30 15.67 22.43
C PRO A 14 5.31 14.91 23.33
N HIS A 15 5.83 14.24 24.37
CA HIS A 15 5.15 13.43 25.39
C HIS A 15 5.03 11.92 25.07
N ALA A 16 6.16 11.22 25.21
CA ALA A 16 6.14 9.78 25.50
C ALA A 16 5.60 9.58 26.93
N THR A 17 4.46 8.90 27.05
CA THR A 17 3.91 8.47 28.34
C THR A 17 4.38 7.05 28.67
N ARG A 18 4.26 6.64 29.94
CA ARG A 18 4.54 5.24 30.34
C ARG A 18 3.67 4.22 29.57
N ALA A 19 2.50 4.63 29.11
CA ALA A 19 1.64 3.80 28.26
C ALA A 19 2.21 3.67 26.84
N ASP A 20 2.84 4.72 26.31
CA ASP A 20 3.54 4.69 25.02
C ASP A 20 4.80 3.82 25.08
N ASP A 21 5.54 3.83 26.19
CA ASP A 21 6.71 2.96 26.38
C ASP A 21 6.31 1.47 26.40
N LYS A 22 5.22 1.13 27.11
CA LYS A 22 4.66 -0.22 27.12
C LYS A 22 4.17 -0.63 25.73
N CYS A 23 3.41 0.25 25.07
CA CYS A 23 2.96 0.05 23.70
C CYS A 23 4.12 -0.19 22.73
N MET A 24 5.19 0.59 22.84
CA MET A 24 6.39 0.44 22.02
C MET A 24 7.02 -0.93 22.21
N SER A 25 7.22 -1.37 23.46
CA SER A 25 7.79 -2.69 23.75
C SER A 25 6.94 -3.83 23.19
N GLU A 26 5.61 -3.76 23.37
CA GLU A 26 4.68 -4.77 22.85
C GLU A 26 4.67 -4.77 21.31
N LEU A 27 4.74 -3.60 20.67
CA LEU A 27 4.81 -3.47 19.22
C LEU A 27 6.12 -4.04 18.66
N VAL A 28 7.25 -3.79 19.32
CA VAL A 28 8.56 -4.34 18.93
C VAL A 28 8.52 -5.87 19.02
N ASP A 29 8.02 -6.43 20.12
CA ASP A 29 7.91 -7.88 20.29
C ASP A 29 6.94 -8.52 19.28
N TRP A 30 5.82 -7.84 18.98
CA TRP A 30 4.86 -8.27 17.95
C TRP A 30 5.49 -8.27 16.54
N MET A 31 6.20 -7.21 16.16
CA MET A 31 6.91 -7.13 14.87
C MET A 31 8.04 -8.16 14.75
N ALA A 32 8.67 -8.50 15.86
CA ALA A 32 9.70 -9.53 15.95
C ALA A 32 9.14 -10.96 15.97
N GLY A 33 7.81 -11.15 15.99
CA GLY A 33 7.17 -12.46 16.06
C GLY A 33 7.38 -13.17 17.39
N LYS A 34 7.75 -12.45 18.45
CA LYS A 34 7.99 -12.99 19.80
C LYS A 34 6.73 -13.09 20.65
N SER A 35 5.60 -12.60 20.12
CA SER A 35 4.32 -12.57 20.80
C SER A 35 3.28 -13.31 19.97
N ASP A 36 2.67 -14.34 20.57
CA ASP A 36 1.45 -15.00 20.05
C ASP A 36 0.18 -14.18 20.37
N SER A 37 0.34 -13.00 20.98
CA SER A 37 -0.74 -12.17 21.51
C SER A 37 -1.37 -11.24 20.47
N ASN A 38 -2.51 -10.67 20.84
CA ASN A 38 -3.22 -9.66 20.06
C ASN A 38 -2.34 -8.44 19.80
N LEU A 39 -2.58 -7.78 18.67
CA LEU A 39 -1.98 -6.49 18.32
C LEU A 39 -2.09 -5.50 19.49
N PRO A 40 -1.05 -4.71 19.82
CA PRO A 40 -1.14 -3.70 20.86
C PRO A 40 -2.29 -2.72 20.60
N ALA A 41 -3.14 -2.50 21.60
CA ALA A 41 -4.38 -1.71 21.47
C ALA A 41 -4.17 -0.24 21.06
N CYS A 42 -2.95 0.25 21.23
CA CYS A 42 -2.51 1.59 20.85
C CYS A 42 -2.21 1.75 19.34
N VAL A 43 -2.20 0.67 18.55
CA VAL A 43 -1.84 0.68 17.12
C VAL A 43 -3.09 0.43 16.26
N SER A 44 -3.20 1.13 15.13
CA SER A 44 -4.23 0.84 14.13
C SER A 44 -4.07 -0.59 13.58
N PRO A 45 -5.12 -1.42 13.61
CA PRO A 45 -5.10 -2.74 12.99
C PRO A 45 -4.72 -2.72 11.50
N VAL A 46 -5.19 -1.71 10.75
CA VAL A 46 -4.87 -1.58 9.33
C VAL A 46 -3.39 -1.28 9.10
N LEU A 47 -2.80 -0.37 9.89
CA LEU A 47 -1.38 -0.05 9.75
C LEU A 47 -0.50 -1.22 10.16
N ALA A 48 -0.85 -1.90 11.26
CA ALA A 48 -0.09 -3.05 11.72
C ALA A 48 -0.12 -4.19 10.71
N ASP A 49 -1.30 -4.56 10.21
CA ASP A 49 -1.43 -5.61 9.19
C ASP A 49 -0.65 -5.27 7.92
N PHE A 50 -0.72 -4.01 7.48
CA PHE A 50 0.07 -3.56 6.33
C PHE A 50 1.57 -3.71 6.60
N GLY A 51 2.07 -3.16 7.70
CA GLY A 51 3.50 -3.18 8.04
C GLY A 51 4.04 -4.61 8.19
N LYS A 52 3.27 -5.49 8.84
CA LYS A 52 3.63 -6.90 9.02
C LYS A 52 3.61 -7.65 7.69
N ALA A 53 2.54 -7.54 6.89
CA ALA A 53 2.46 -8.19 5.60
C ALA A 53 3.58 -7.70 4.64
N TRP A 54 3.93 -6.41 4.71
CA TRP A 54 5.03 -5.86 3.94
C TRP A 54 6.36 -6.45 4.39
N LYS A 55 6.65 -6.47 5.69
CA LYS A 55 7.85 -7.09 6.26
C LYS A 55 7.98 -8.57 5.88
N ASP A 56 6.90 -9.33 6.04
CA ASP A 56 6.91 -10.78 5.83
C ASP A 56 7.04 -11.15 4.35
N GLY A 57 6.68 -10.23 3.44
CA GLY A 57 6.87 -10.39 2.00
C GLY A 57 8.26 -9.97 1.48
N MET A 58 9.11 -9.31 2.29
CA MET A 58 10.47 -8.93 1.90
C MET A 58 11.41 -10.14 1.92
N ARG A 59 12.48 -10.09 1.11
CA ARG A 59 13.36 -11.23 0.83
C ARG A 59 14.60 -11.26 1.71
N SER A 60 15.10 -10.09 2.12
CA SER A 60 16.31 -9.98 2.93
C SER A 60 16.09 -9.18 4.23
N ASP A 61 17.01 -9.33 5.18
CA ASP A 61 16.95 -8.57 6.44
C ASP A 61 17.31 -7.10 6.24
N GLU A 62 18.15 -6.79 5.25
CA GLU A 62 18.46 -5.41 4.83
C GLU A 62 17.22 -4.72 4.26
N GLU A 63 16.41 -5.42 3.48
CA GLU A 63 15.11 -4.91 3.05
C GLU A 63 14.19 -4.71 4.26
N ARG A 64 14.13 -5.65 5.20
CA ARG A 64 13.25 -5.52 6.39
C ARG A 64 13.69 -4.39 7.32
N GLU A 65 14.98 -4.07 7.36
CA GLU A 65 15.55 -3.01 8.17
C GLU A 65 14.92 -1.65 7.84
N GLN A 66 14.61 -1.36 6.57
CA GLN A 66 14.00 -0.09 6.20
C GLN A 66 12.65 0.18 6.91
N LEU A 67 11.95 -0.87 7.39
CA LEU A 67 10.67 -0.70 8.08
C LEU A 67 10.81 -0.33 9.56
N ARG A 68 12.02 -0.43 10.15
CA ARG A 68 12.25 -0.06 11.56
C ARG A 68 11.97 1.43 11.81
N GLU A 69 12.11 2.29 10.79
CA GLU A 69 11.78 3.72 10.88
C GLU A 69 10.33 4.00 11.30
N TYR A 70 9.41 3.06 11.01
CA TYR A 70 7.98 3.25 11.23
C TYR A 70 7.50 2.80 12.60
N VAL A 71 8.23 1.90 13.26
CA VAL A 71 7.88 1.38 14.59
C VAL A 71 7.53 2.50 15.58
N PRO A 72 8.34 3.57 15.73
CA PRO A 72 7.98 4.65 16.64
C PRO A 72 6.75 5.46 16.19
N LEU A 73 6.46 5.50 14.90
CA LEU A 73 5.35 6.28 14.33
C LEU A 73 4.00 5.57 14.46
N LEU A 74 4.01 4.25 14.67
CA LEU A 74 2.82 3.41 14.83
C LEU A 74 2.18 3.50 16.21
N VAL A 75 2.97 3.80 17.25
CA VAL A 75 2.46 3.98 18.62
C VAL A 75 1.34 5.02 18.62
N GLY A 76 0.22 4.76 19.28
CA GLY A 76 -0.91 5.68 19.40
C GLY A 76 -1.64 6.02 18.09
N THR A 77 -1.51 5.19 17.04
CA THR A 77 -2.25 5.33 15.77
C THR A 77 -3.64 4.68 15.79
N ALA A 78 -3.96 3.91 16.83
CA ALA A 78 -5.30 3.41 17.07
C ALA A 78 -6.31 4.57 17.05
N ASP A 79 -7.40 4.37 16.32
CA ASP A 79 -8.43 5.37 16.08
C ASP A 79 -9.75 4.64 15.75
N SER A 80 -10.76 5.38 15.29
CA SER A 80 -12.05 4.84 14.85
C SER A 80 -11.93 3.98 13.60
N ALA A 81 -12.88 3.06 13.44
CA ALA A 81 -13.02 2.23 12.24
C ALA A 81 -13.16 3.04 10.94
N ASN A 82 -13.65 4.28 10.99
CA ASN A 82 -13.75 5.15 9.83
C ASN A 82 -12.37 5.68 9.37
N VAL A 83 -11.48 5.97 10.32
CA VAL A 83 -10.09 6.34 9.99
C VAL A 83 -9.37 5.13 9.39
N ASP A 84 -9.58 3.93 9.94
CA ASP A 84 -9.03 2.69 9.37
C ASP A 84 -9.60 2.35 7.99
N LEU A 85 -10.89 2.61 7.76
CA LEU A 85 -11.50 2.52 6.44
C LEU A 85 -10.84 3.50 5.45
N THR A 86 -10.59 4.74 5.89
CA THR A 86 -9.89 5.75 5.07
C THR A 86 -8.49 5.26 4.69
N ARG A 87 -7.70 4.75 5.65
CA ARG A 87 -6.38 4.15 5.40
C ARG A 87 -6.45 2.99 4.40
N SER A 88 -7.45 2.13 4.54
CA SER A 88 -7.69 1.01 3.61
C SER A 88 -8.00 1.49 2.19
N ARG A 89 -8.75 2.58 2.04
CA ARG A 89 -9.01 3.19 0.72
C ARG A 89 -7.78 3.89 0.13
N MET A 90 -6.88 4.44 0.96
CA MET A 90 -5.59 4.96 0.50
C MET A 90 -4.72 3.85 -0.10
N ALA A 91 -4.64 2.70 0.56
CA ALA A 91 -3.93 1.54 0.04
C ALA A 91 -4.53 1.05 -1.29
N PHE A 92 -5.87 1.04 -1.41
CA PHE A 92 -6.56 0.73 -2.66
C PHE A 92 -6.25 1.74 -3.77
N SER A 93 -6.33 3.04 -3.46
CA SER A 93 -6.02 4.13 -4.38
C SER A 93 -4.61 4.00 -4.95
N TRP A 94 -3.61 3.75 -4.10
CA TRP A 94 -2.22 3.52 -4.51
C TRP A 94 -2.05 2.28 -5.40
N LEU A 95 -2.68 1.15 -5.05
CA LEU A 95 -2.63 -0.07 -5.87
C LEU A 95 -3.12 0.18 -7.30
N ILE A 96 -4.21 0.91 -7.45
CA ILE A 96 -4.85 1.14 -8.74
C ILE A 96 -4.13 2.23 -9.55
N ARG A 97 -3.66 3.29 -8.90
CA ARG A 97 -3.16 4.50 -9.59
C ARG A 97 -1.64 4.56 -9.75
N GLU A 98 -0.89 3.82 -8.93
CA GLU A 98 0.57 3.87 -8.93
C GLU A 98 1.18 2.50 -9.24
N TYR A 99 0.82 1.47 -8.45
CA TYR A 99 1.41 0.15 -8.61
C TYR A 99 0.96 -0.56 -9.90
N THR A 100 -0.35 -0.64 -10.15
CA THR A 100 -0.90 -1.31 -11.34
C THR A 100 -0.43 -0.69 -12.66
N PRO A 101 -0.43 0.64 -12.83
CA PRO A 101 -0.01 1.28 -14.09
C PRO A 101 1.45 1.02 -14.43
N ALA A 102 2.36 1.00 -13.45
CA ALA A 102 3.77 0.70 -13.70
C ALA A 102 3.94 -0.67 -14.38
N TRP A 103 3.29 -1.71 -13.85
CA TRP A 103 3.36 -3.05 -14.42
C TRP A 103 2.63 -3.20 -15.76
N LEU A 104 1.54 -2.46 -15.97
CA LEU A 104 0.86 -2.42 -17.26
C LEU A 104 1.74 -1.79 -18.34
N ARG A 105 2.48 -0.73 -18.05
CA ARG A 105 3.43 -0.12 -19.01
C ARG A 105 4.52 -1.10 -19.43
N LEU A 106 5.12 -1.78 -18.45
CA LEU A 106 6.13 -2.82 -18.67
C LEU A 106 5.60 -3.99 -19.51
N SER A 107 4.29 -4.23 -19.43
CA SER A 107 3.57 -5.27 -20.17
C SER A 107 3.08 -4.83 -21.55
N GLY A 108 3.28 -3.56 -21.94
CA GLY A 108 2.84 -3.00 -23.23
C GLY A 108 1.42 -2.42 -23.23
N PHE A 109 0.77 -2.28 -22.08
CA PHE A 109 -0.59 -1.76 -21.91
C PHE A 109 -0.62 -0.29 -21.47
N GLY A 110 0.18 0.56 -22.13
CA GLY A 110 0.35 1.97 -21.75
C GLY A 110 -0.96 2.74 -21.66
N GLU A 111 -1.87 2.56 -22.63
CA GLU A 111 -3.17 3.25 -22.62
C GLU A 111 -4.03 2.89 -21.40
N HIS A 112 -4.08 1.60 -21.02
CA HIS A 112 -4.78 1.17 -19.82
C HIS A 112 -4.09 1.68 -18.54
N ALA A 113 -2.76 1.70 -18.53
CA ALA A 113 -1.98 2.27 -17.43
C ALA A 113 -2.31 3.75 -17.21
N ASP A 114 -2.37 4.55 -18.28
CA ASP A 114 -2.63 5.98 -18.20
C ASP A 114 -4.06 6.28 -17.75
N ARG A 115 -5.04 5.50 -18.23
CA ARG A 115 -6.43 5.58 -17.75
C ARG A 115 -6.54 5.30 -16.25
N LEU A 116 -5.78 4.34 -15.73
CA LEU A 116 -5.78 4.03 -14.29
C LEU A 116 -5.04 5.09 -13.46
N ALA A 117 -3.89 5.58 -13.94
CA ALA A 117 -3.11 6.61 -13.25
C ALA A 117 -3.84 7.95 -13.13
N THR A 118 -4.72 8.27 -14.09
CA THR A 118 -5.51 9.51 -14.13
C THR A 118 -6.82 9.44 -13.36
N LEU A 119 -7.16 8.29 -12.76
CA LEU A 119 -8.32 8.20 -11.88
C LEU A 119 -8.18 9.20 -10.71
N PRO A 120 -9.29 9.76 -10.21
CA PRO A 120 -9.28 10.58 -9.00
C PRO A 120 -8.81 9.77 -7.79
N ASP A 121 -8.47 10.44 -6.70
CA ASP A 121 -8.07 9.73 -5.47
C ASP A 121 -9.23 8.90 -4.92
N LEU A 122 -9.10 7.58 -5.04
CA LEU A 122 -10.10 6.61 -4.63
C LEU A 122 -10.26 6.54 -3.09
N ALA A 123 -9.37 7.20 -2.34
CA ALA A 123 -9.55 7.42 -0.91
C ALA A 123 -10.71 8.37 -0.58
N ALA A 124 -10.97 9.33 -1.46
CA ALA A 124 -11.97 10.38 -1.29
C ALA A 124 -13.21 10.22 -2.18
N ASP A 125 -13.13 9.37 -3.21
CA ASP A 125 -14.16 9.27 -4.24
C ASP A 125 -15.35 8.37 -3.83
N GLU A 126 -16.56 8.89 -4.01
CA GLU A 126 -17.82 8.16 -3.85
C GLU A 126 -18.27 7.48 -5.17
N ASN A 127 -17.69 7.83 -6.32
CA ASN A 127 -18.03 7.31 -7.65
C ASN A 127 -17.28 6.03 -8.05
N LEU A 128 -17.39 5.02 -7.18
CA LEU A 128 -16.80 3.70 -7.34
C LEU A 128 -17.17 2.99 -8.67
N LEU A 129 -18.30 3.34 -9.29
CA LEU A 129 -18.84 2.67 -10.47
C LEU A 129 -18.06 2.97 -11.77
N LYS A 130 -17.62 4.23 -11.97
CA LYS A 130 -16.75 4.61 -13.13
C LYS A 130 -15.35 4.02 -13.00
N THR A 131 -14.85 3.99 -11.77
CA THR A 131 -13.60 3.32 -11.40
C THR A 131 -13.67 1.82 -11.74
N THR A 132 -14.80 1.18 -11.45
CA THR A 132 -14.99 -0.26 -11.74
C THR A 132 -14.90 -0.59 -13.23
N GLN A 133 -15.47 0.23 -14.13
CA GLN A 133 -15.39 -0.03 -15.58
C GLN A 133 -13.95 0.12 -16.11
N THR A 134 -13.23 1.15 -15.66
CA THR A 134 -11.85 1.40 -16.07
C THR A 134 -10.92 0.28 -15.61
N ILE A 135 -11.08 -0.18 -14.36
CA ILE A 135 -10.32 -1.31 -13.80
C ILE A 135 -10.65 -2.61 -14.54
N ASN A 136 -11.92 -2.84 -14.90
CA ASN A 136 -12.34 -3.98 -15.74
C ASN A 136 -11.61 -4.06 -17.07
N ALA A 137 -11.62 -2.96 -17.81
CA ALA A 137 -10.98 -2.92 -19.10
C ALA A 137 -9.47 -3.22 -19.00
N ALA A 138 -8.79 -2.69 -17.99
CA ALA A 138 -7.37 -2.97 -17.74
C ALA A 138 -7.12 -4.44 -17.37
N LYS A 139 -8.00 -5.03 -16.56
CA LYS A 139 -7.96 -6.46 -16.21
C LYS A 139 -8.09 -7.36 -17.43
N ASP A 140 -9.11 -7.12 -18.25
CA ASP A 140 -9.41 -8.00 -19.38
C ASP A 140 -8.28 -7.91 -20.42
N ALA A 141 -7.78 -6.70 -20.69
CA ALA A 141 -6.59 -6.49 -21.52
C ALA A 141 -5.36 -7.26 -21.00
N ALA A 142 -5.12 -7.24 -19.69
CA ALA A 142 -4.00 -7.97 -19.08
C ALA A 142 -4.17 -9.49 -19.13
N LYS A 143 -5.40 -10.01 -19.01
CA LYS A 143 -5.70 -11.45 -19.10
C LYS A 143 -5.51 -12.02 -20.50
N ASP A 144 -5.95 -11.28 -21.51
CA ASP A 144 -5.84 -11.70 -22.91
C ASP A 144 -4.38 -11.70 -23.40
N ALA A 145 -3.50 -11.03 -22.64
CA ALA A 145 -2.09 -10.91 -22.91
C ALA A 145 -1.25 -12.08 -22.34
N ALA A 146 -1.27 -13.24 -22.99
CA ALA A 146 -0.41 -14.38 -22.65
C ALA A 146 1.04 -14.28 -23.21
N GLY A 147 1.61 -13.08 -23.29
CA GLY A 147 2.92 -12.82 -23.90
C GLY A 147 4.12 -12.96 -22.95
N ASN A 148 5.31 -13.28 -23.48
CA ASN A 148 6.57 -13.40 -22.71
C ASN A 148 6.88 -12.15 -21.86
N ARG A 149 6.53 -10.96 -22.37
CA ARG A 149 6.70 -9.68 -21.65
C ARG A 149 5.87 -9.60 -20.36
N VAL A 150 4.62 -10.03 -20.40
CA VAL A 150 3.73 -10.05 -19.23
C VAL A 150 4.25 -11.01 -18.18
N ARG A 151 4.71 -12.20 -18.60
CA ARG A 151 5.32 -13.20 -17.70
C ARG A 151 6.59 -12.69 -17.04
N ALA A 152 7.46 -12.02 -17.82
CA ALA A 152 8.71 -11.49 -17.30
C ALA A 152 8.47 -10.33 -16.32
N ALA A 153 7.57 -9.41 -16.64
CA ALA A 153 7.16 -8.33 -15.75
C ALA A 153 6.56 -8.88 -14.43
N ALA A 154 5.69 -9.90 -14.50
CA ALA A 154 5.11 -10.53 -13.32
C ALA A 154 6.14 -11.18 -12.40
N ARG A 155 7.19 -11.82 -12.95
CA ARG A 155 8.28 -12.40 -12.15
C ARG A 155 9.10 -11.34 -11.43
N ILE A 156 9.41 -10.25 -12.12
CA ILE A 156 10.14 -9.13 -11.53
C ILE A 156 9.30 -8.49 -10.43
N ALA A 157 8.00 -8.27 -10.67
CA ALA A 157 7.06 -7.78 -9.67
C ALA A 157 7.00 -8.68 -8.43
N ALA A 158 6.92 -9.99 -8.64
CA ALA A 158 6.87 -10.96 -7.55
C ALA A 158 8.16 -10.97 -6.73
N GLY A 159 9.31 -10.70 -7.37
CA GLY A 159 10.63 -10.68 -6.75
C GLY A 159 11.08 -9.34 -6.20
N ALA A 160 10.35 -8.25 -6.46
CA ALA A 160 10.68 -6.90 -6.04
C ALA A 160 10.20 -6.57 -4.61
N PRO A 161 10.93 -5.74 -3.85
CA PRO A 161 10.49 -5.28 -2.52
C PRO A 161 9.13 -4.58 -2.54
N ALA A 162 8.85 -3.82 -3.61
CA ALA A 162 7.58 -3.13 -3.81
C ALA A 162 6.40 -4.11 -3.96
N GLY A 163 6.66 -5.33 -4.42
CA GLY A 163 5.66 -6.39 -4.51
C GLY A 163 5.17 -6.86 -3.15
N ALA A 164 6.00 -6.83 -2.12
CA ALA A 164 5.59 -7.10 -0.75
C ALA A 164 4.62 -6.02 -0.21
N ALA A 165 4.91 -4.75 -0.52
CA ALA A 165 4.04 -3.64 -0.17
C ALA A 165 2.70 -3.73 -0.89
N ALA A 166 2.69 -4.14 -2.15
CA ALA A 166 1.46 -4.35 -2.91
C ALA A 166 0.58 -5.47 -2.35
N ARG A 167 1.17 -6.59 -1.93
CA ARG A 167 0.43 -7.66 -1.24
C ARG A 167 -0.18 -7.15 0.07
N ALA A 168 0.58 -6.39 0.85
CA ALA A 168 0.10 -5.77 2.08
C ALA A 168 -1.05 -4.78 1.82
N ALA A 169 -0.89 -3.91 0.82
CA ALA A 169 -1.90 -2.96 0.40
C ALA A 169 -3.20 -3.67 -0.01
N ALA A 170 -3.09 -4.79 -0.73
CA ALA A 170 -4.25 -5.51 -1.24
C ALA A 170 -5.01 -6.21 -0.10
N MET A 171 -4.28 -6.76 0.88
CA MET A 171 -4.86 -7.34 2.09
C MET A 171 -5.68 -6.31 2.87
N VAL A 172 -5.15 -5.11 3.09
CA VAL A 172 -5.87 -4.08 3.85
C VAL A 172 -6.99 -3.43 3.03
N ALA A 173 -6.81 -3.27 1.72
CA ALA A 173 -7.84 -2.77 0.81
C ALA A 173 -9.09 -3.68 0.79
N ALA A 174 -8.94 -4.98 1.06
CA ALA A 174 -10.05 -5.93 1.16
C ALA A 174 -11.10 -5.56 2.24
N ARG A 175 -10.75 -4.71 3.21
CA ARG A 175 -11.62 -4.28 4.32
C ARG A 175 -12.66 -3.21 3.97
N THR A 176 -12.70 -2.74 2.73
CA THR A 176 -13.50 -1.58 2.31
C THR A 176 -15.02 -1.81 2.13
N ALA A 177 -15.53 -3.04 2.31
CA ALA A 177 -16.94 -3.48 2.25
C ALA A 177 -17.72 -3.27 0.92
N GLY A 178 -18.55 -4.27 0.56
CA GLY A 178 -19.82 -4.07 -0.14
C GLY A 178 -19.96 -4.40 -1.64
N GLY A 179 -18.92 -4.84 -2.34
CA GLY A 179 -19.02 -5.17 -3.79
C GLY A 179 -17.69 -5.17 -4.55
N ILE A 180 -16.65 -4.58 -3.93
CA ILE A 180 -15.25 -4.61 -4.39
C ILE A 180 -14.52 -5.86 -3.85
N ALA A 181 -15.13 -6.66 -2.95
CA ALA A 181 -14.46 -7.80 -2.33
C ALA A 181 -13.95 -8.85 -3.34
N ALA A 182 -14.71 -9.11 -4.42
CA ALA A 182 -14.28 -9.99 -5.52
C ALA A 182 -13.21 -9.36 -6.45
N TRP A 183 -13.11 -8.02 -6.45
CA TRP A 183 -12.06 -7.27 -7.16
C TRP A 183 -10.75 -7.23 -6.39
N ASN A 184 -10.83 -6.98 -5.09
CA ASN A 184 -9.69 -6.99 -4.18
C ASN A 184 -8.97 -8.33 -4.20
N THR A 185 -9.73 -9.44 -4.25
CA THR A 185 -9.14 -10.78 -4.41
C THR A 185 -8.54 -11.01 -5.79
N TRP A 186 -9.11 -10.46 -6.87
CA TRP A 186 -8.55 -10.61 -8.22
C TRP A 186 -7.27 -9.78 -8.42
N VAL A 187 -7.24 -8.51 -8.01
CA VAL A 187 -6.03 -7.66 -8.05
C VAL A 187 -4.96 -8.22 -7.11
N ALA A 188 -5.34 -8.62 -5.88
CA ALA A 188 -4.44 -9.30 -4.96
C ALA A 188 -3.91 -10.61 -5.55
N ALA A 189 -4.74 -11.45 -6.18
CA ALA A 189 -4.27 -12.72 -6.76
C ALA A 189 -3.40 -12.51 -8.01
N TRP A 190 -3.76 -11.56 -8.87
CA TRP A 190 -3.00 -11.22 -10.08
C TRP A 190 -1.60 -10.70 -9.73
N PHE A 191 -1.47 -9.85 -8.70
CA PHE A 191 -0.18 -9.29 -8.28
C PHE A 191 0.56 -10.12 -7.22
N ALA A 192 -0.15 -10.80 -6.31
CA ALA A 192 0.48 -11.65 -5.29
C ALA A 192 0.95 -12.99 -5.87
N GLY A 193 0.16 -13.54 -6.78
CA GLY A 193 0.39 -14.84 -7.42
C GLY A 193 0.61 -14.70 -8.91
N GLY A 194 1.33 -13.63 -9.34
CA GLY A 194 1.73 -13.36 -10.73
C GLY A 194 1.76 -14.65 -11.52
N ILE A 195 0.65 -14.90 -12.22
CA ILE A 195 0.14 -16.14 -12.78
C ILE A 195 0.98 -17.37 -12.39
N SER A 196 0.40 -18.38 -11.76
CA SER A 196 0.99 -19.72 -11.65
C SER A 196 1.42 -20.24 -13.04
N VAL A 197 2.61 -19.85 -13.50
CA VAL A 197 3.26 -20.30 -14.71
C VAL A 197 4.60 -20.82 -14.23
N ALA A 198 4.52 -21.98 -13.59
CA ALA A 198 5.54 -22.98 -13.81
C ALA A 198 5.69 -23.10 -15.35
N ASP A 199 6.93 -23.01 -15.82
CA ASP A 199 7.37 -23.20 -17.21
C ASP A 199 7.31 -22.00 -18.17
N ALA A 200 8.14 -20.98 -17.92
CA ALA A 200 8.70 -20.18 -19.03
C ALA A 200 10.17 -19.90 -18.75
N GLY A 201 11.07 -20.38 -19.63
CA GLY A 201 12.53 -20.28 -19.48
C GLY A 201 13.06 -18.85 -19.29
N GLU A 202 14.27 -18.74 -18.76
CA GLU A 202 14.92 -17.52 -18.24
C GLU A 202 15.37 -16.48 -19.29
N ASN A 203 15.12 -16.67 -20.58
CA ASN A 203 15.74 -15.83 -21.61
C ASN A 203 14.71 -15.13 -22.49
N ASP A 204 14.33 -13.88 -22.17
CA ASP A 204 13.65 -13.01 -23.17
C ASP A 204 13.60 -11.49 -22.88
N LEU A 205 14.21 -10.99 -21.81
CA LEU A 205 14.33 -9.54 -21.59
C LEU A 205 15.73 -9.06 -21.97
N GLY A 206 15.82 -8.15 -22.95
CA GLY A 206 17.08 -7.46 -23.28
C GLY A 206 17.56 -6.60 -22.11
N SER A 207 18.88 -6.39 -22.00
CA SER A 207 19.52 -5.67 -20.88
C SER A 207 18.95 -4.27 -20.60
N GLY A 208 18.57 -3.53 -21.63
CA GLY A 208 17.93 -2.21 -21.47
C GLY A 208 16.55 -2.27 -20.80
N ALA A 209 15.76 -3.31 -21.09
CA ALA A 209 14.49 -3.51 -20.40
C ALA A 209 14.71 -3.83 -18.92
N ALA A 210 15.75 -4.61 -18.59
CA ALA A 210 16.08 -4.93 -17.20
C ALA A 210 16.52 -3.69 -16.39
N GLU A 211 17.18 -2.72 -17.01
CA GLU A 211 17.60 -1.47 -16.35
C GLU A 211 16.42 -0.51 -16.13
N GLU A 212 15.57 -0.31 -17.14
CA GLU A 212 14.31 0.45 -17.03
C GLU A 212 13.40 -0.14 -15.94
N LEU A 213 13.30 -1.47 -15.91
CA LEU A 213 12.61 -2.23 -14.86
C LEU A 213 13.19 -1.98 -13.46
N GLY A 214 14.51 -1.84 -13.32
CA GLY A 214 15.15 -1.54 -12.05
C GLY A 214 14.78 -0.14 -11.51
N GLN A 215 14.70 0.85 -12.39
CA GLN A 215 14.31 2.22 -12.03
C GLN A 215 12.83 2.29 -11.60
N ASP A 216 11.94 1.63 -12.35
CA ASP A 216 10.51 1.56 -12.03
C ASP A 216 10.27 0.85 -10.69
N VAL A 217 10.99 -0.25 -10.41
CA VAL A 217 10.89 -0.98 -9.14
C VAL A 217 11.35 -0.12 -7.95
N ALA A 218 12.44 0.64 -8.10
CA ALA A 218 12.90 1.55 -7.06
C ALA A 218 11.89 2.69 -6.81
N GLY A 219 11.30 3.24 -7.87
CA GLY A 219 10.22 4.23 -7.77
C GLY A 219 8.99 3.68 -7.07
N LEU A 220 8.58 2.45 -7.38
CA LEU A 220 7.46 1.78 -6.72
C LEU A 220 7.74 1.53 -5.23
N GLN A 221 8.96 1.15 -4.86
CA GLN A 221 9.34 1.00 -3.46
C GLN A 221 9.21 2.33 -2.72
N GLN A 222 9.76 3.42 -3.27
CA GLN A 222 9.64 4.74 -2.67
C GLN A 222 8.17 5.18 -2.53
N SER A 223 7.33 4.90 -3.53
CA SER A 223 5.90 5.21 -3.46
C SER A 223 5.19 4.45 -2.33
N ALA A 224 5.59 3.21 -2.04
CA ALA A 224 5.05 2.45 -0.91
C ALA A 224 5.41 3.08 0.44
N HIS A 225 6.63 3.59 0.59
CA HIS A 225 7.03 4.37 1.77
C HIS A 225 6.20 5.65 1.92
N VAL A 226 5.93 6.35 0.82
CA VAL A 226 5.07 7.54 0.80
C VAL A 226 3.64 7.19 1.22
N LEU A 227 3.06 6.13 0.65
CA LEU A 227 1.75 5.60 1.05
C LEU A 227 1.71 5.33 2.55
N TYR A 228 2.67 4.58 3.08
CA TYR A 228 2.65 4.17 4.49
C TYR A 228 2.76 5.38 5.43
N ARG A 229 3.61 6.36 5.12
CA ARG A 229 3.68 7.64 5.85
C ARG A 229 2.35 8.39 5.80
N ARG A 230 1.70 8.48 4.63
CA ARG A 230 0.40 9.13 4.48
C ARG A 230 -0.69 8.42 5.29
N MET A 231 -0.72 7.09 5.32
CA MET A 231 -1.67 6.33 6.13
C MET A 231 -1.46 6.52 7.64
N ILE A 232 -0.21 6.61 8.09
CA ILE A 232 0.14 6.95 9.48
C ILE A 232 -0.35 8.36 9.83
N ALA A 233 -0.13 9.33 8.93
CA ALA A 233 -0.50 10.73 9.13
C ALA A 233 -2.02 11.01 8.97
N GLY A 234 -2.75 10.16 8.25
CA GLY A 234 -4.15 10.35 7.83
C GLY A 234 -5.21 10.32 8.94
N ARG A 235 -4.96 10.94 10.10
CA ARG A 235 -5.98 11.27 11.09
C ARG A 235 -6.79 12.45 10.55
N LYS A 236 -8.10 12.31 10.37
CA LYS A 236 -8.94 13.49 10.17
C LYS A 236 -8.84 14.34 11.43
N THR A 237 -8.44 15.60 11.30
CA THR A 237 -8.53 16.59 12.38
C THR A 237 -9.95 16.56 12.91
N LYS A 238 -10.13 16.19 14.18
CA LYS A 238 -11.37 16.39 14.91
C LYS A 238 -11.74 17.86 14.75
N THR A 239 -12.84 18.18 14.06
CA THR A 239 -13.43 19.52 14.13
C THR A 239 -13.59 19.83 15.62
N PRO A 240 -12.98 20.90 16.16
CA PRO A 240 -13.18 21.23 17.56
C PRO A 240 -14.68 21.41 17.76
N ALA A 241 -15.23 20.70 18.73
CA ALA A 241 -16.61 20.89 19.14
C ALA A 241 -16.80 22.38 19.39
N SER A 242 -17.73 22.98 18.65
CA SER A 242 -18.16 24.37 18.82
C SER A 242 -18.37 24.64 20.30
N GLY A 243 -17.46 25.43 20.86
CA GLY A 243 -17.36 25.73 22.27
C GLY A 243 -18.60 26.43 22.79
N GLU A 244 -18.90 26.09 24.04
CA GLU A 244 -19.89 26.69 24.92
C GLU A 244 -19.81 28.24 24.98
N PRO A 245 -20.93 28.92 25.28
CA PRO A 245 -20.95 30.37 25.45
C PRO A 245 -20.16 30.79 26.70
N GLY A 246 -19.25 31.74 26.54
CA GLY A 246 -18.45 32.32 27.63
C GLY A 246 -19.29 33.11 28.64
N PRO A 247 -18.76 33.32 29.86
CA PRO A 247 -19.51 33.93 30.97
C PRO A 247 -19.72 35.44 30.75
N PRO A 248 -20.84 36.01 31.26
CA PRO A 248 -21.13 37.43 31.09
C PRO A 248 -20.22 38.32 31.95
N GLU A 249 -19.80 39.44 31.37
CA GLU A 249 -19.21 40.60 32.08
C GLU A 249 -20.26 41.34 32.92
#